data_AF-A0A2R6W337-F1
#
_entry.id   AF-A0A2R6W337-F1
#
_cell.length_a   1.000
_cell.length_b   1.000
_cell.length_c   1.000
_cell.angle_alpha   90.00
_cell.angle_beta   90.00
_cell.angle_gamma   90.00
#
_symmetry.space_group_name_H-M   'P 1'
#
loop_
_entity.id
_entity.type
_entity.pdbx_description
1 polymer ?
#
loop_
_entity_poly.entity_id
_entity_poly.type
_entity_poly.pdbx_seq_one_letter_code
_entity_poly.pdbx_strand_id
1 'polypeptide(L)'
;MSSSDESDSGRRSSDAEEDEKMDEEKEEVDSQSQDDSPSPSPVRSQTHSARSKSASLNALAFPISRVRRLVKSEGDMQWVGVEAGFLIAKAAELFLEKFVEEAFEKMTEEDRTTLHYKDLAEHVTCAERMDFLADFVPEMVLASTATSAKAMADR
;
A
#
# COMPACT_ATOMS: atom_id res chain seq x y z
N MET A 1 50.68 -36.57 0.36
CA MET A 1 51.96 -36.25 -0.30
C MET A 1 51.74 -36.39 -1.80
N SER A 2 51.62 -35.26 -2.51
CA SER A 2 52.21 -35.00 -3.82
C SER A 2 51.71 -33.65 -4.33
N SER A 3 52.65 -32.72 -4.38
CA SER A 3 52.55 -31.38 -4.95
C SER A 3 52.68 -31.41 -6.47
N SER A 4 52.03 -30.48 -7.14
CA SER A 4 52.38 -29.83 -8.44
C SER A 4 51.33 -28.72 -8.57
N ASP A 5 51.56 -27.45 -8.20
CA ASP A 5 52.54 -26.48 -8.70
C ASP A 5 52.44 -26.29 -10.22
N GLU A 6 51.63 -25.33 -10.65
CA GLU A 6 51.88 -24.59 -11.88
C GLU A 6 51.43 -23.14 -11.69
N SER A 7 52.42 -22.25 -11.63
CA SER A 7 52.28 -20.80 -11.59
C SER A 7 52.23 -20.28 -13.02
N ASP A 8 51.28 -19.38 -13.34
CA ASP A 8 51.44 -18.49 -14.49
C ASP A 8 51.35 -17.02 -14.03
N SER A 9 52.31 -16.25 -14.53
CA SER A 9 52.60 -14.88 -14.18
C SER A 9 52.78 -14.07 -15.46
N GLY A 10 52.05 -12.97 -15.61
CA GLY A 10 52.30 -12.00 -16.69
C GLY A 10 51.12 -11.04 -16.86
N ARG A 11 51.10 -9.90 -16.16
CA ARG A 11 51.64 -8.58 -16.56
C ARG A 11 50.78 -7.76 -17.54
N ARG A 12 50.20 -6.69 -16.96
CA ARG A 12 50.30 -5.25 -17.32
C ARG A 12 49.37 -4.62 -18.37
N SER A 13 48.92 -3.40 -17.97
CA SER A 13 48.48 -2.19 -18.72
C SER A 13 47.20 -2.31 -19.56
N SER A 14 46.33 -1.31 -19.70
CA SER A 14 46.19 0.08 -19.22
C SER A 14 44.84 0.62 -19.75
N ASP A 15 44.34 1.74 -19.19
CA ASP A 15 43.36 2.69 -19.79
C ASP A 15 41.93 2.16 -20.07
N ALA A 16 40.83 2.90 -20.02
CA ALA A 16 40.44 4.25 -19.62
C ALA A 16 38.89 4.24 -19.49
N GLU A 17 38.35 5.18 -18.70
CA GLU A 17 37.09 5.93 -18.85
C GLU A 17 35.92 5.32 -19.67
N GLU A 18 34.72 5.23 -19.07
CA GLU A 18 33.60 6.08 -19.52
C GLU A 18 32.43 6.03 -18.51
N ASP A 19 32.06 7.23 -18.09
CA ASP A 19 30.98 7.63 -17.20
C ASP A 19 29.78 8.01 -18.10
N GLU A 20 28.64 7.32 -18.01
CA GLU A 20 27.39 7.81 -18.62
C GLU A 20 26.24 7.79 -17.62
N LYS A 21 26.10 8.94 -16.96
CA LYS A 21 24.92 9.47 -16.29
C LYS A 21 23.90 9.91 -17.36
N MET A 22 22.74 9.25 -17.41
CA MET A 22 21.63 9.67 -18.27
C MET A 22 20.57 10.42 -17.43
N ASP A 23 20.59 11.75 -17.55
CA ASP A 23 19.60 12.69 -17.02
C ASP A 23 18.47 12.92 -18.04
N GLU A 24 17.29 13.22 -17.49
CA GLU A 24 16.15 13.99 -18.02
C GLU A 24 15.93 14.08 -19.54
N GLU A 25 14.83 13.47 -20.01
CA GLU A 25 14.10 13.98 -21.17
C GLU A 25 12.79 14.64 -20.71
N LYS A 26 12.74 15.96 -20.92
CA LYS A 26 11.52 16.77 -20.98
C LYS A 26 10.99 16.69 -22.41
N GLU A 27 9.75 16.23 -22.59
CA GLU A 27 9.03 16.49 -23.84
C GLU A 27 8.25 17.80 -23.71
N GLU A 28 8.70 18.82 -24.46
CA GLU A 28 7.88 19.94 -24.91
C GLU A 28 7.38 19.63 -26.33
N VAL A 29 6.07 19.78 -26.56
CA VAL A 29 5.47 19.77 -27.89
C VAL A 29 4.91 21.15 -28.21
N ASP A 30 5.38 21.64 -29.35
CA ASP A 30 5.25 22.95 -29.98
C ASP A 30 3.83 23.31 -30.44
N SER A 31 3.51 24.60 -30.36
CA SER A 31 2.50 25.27 -31.17
C SER A 31 2.86 26.74 -31.34
N GLN A 32 3.51 27.03 -32.46
CA GLN A 32 3.91 28.34 -32.94
C GLN A 32 2.74 29.32 -33.07
N SER A 33 2.96 30.57 -32.64
CA SER A 33 2.43 31.79 -33.27
C SER A 33 3.34 32.97 -32.89
N GLN A 34 3.89 33.62 -33.92
CA GLN A 34 4.77 34.79 -33.83
C GLN A 34 3.94 36.06 -33.58
N ASP A 35 4.36 36.93 -32.65
CA ASP A 35 4.16 38.39 -32.75
C ASP A 35 5.14 39.15 -31.81
N ASP A 36 5.43 40.39 -32.19
CA ASP A 36 6.54 41.31 -31.84
C ASP A 36 6.83 41.67 -30.35
N SER A 37 8.04 42.19 -30.11
CA SER A 37 8.65 42.63 -28.81
C SER A 37 7.92 43.81 -28.10
N PRO A 38 8.31 44.32 -26.88
CA PRO A 38 9.29 43.90 -25.86
C PRO A 38 8.76 43.85 -24.38
N SER A 39 9.47 43.11 -23.52
CA SER A 39 9.59 43.18 -22.02
C SER A 39 8.45 43.79 -21.17
N PRO A 40 7.93 43.00 -20.21
CA PRO A 40 7.86 43.49 -18.83
C PRO A 40 8.45 42.49 -17.81
N SER A 41 9.03 43.07 -16.77
CA SER A 41 9.61 42.51 -15.54
C SER A 41 9.02 41.17 -15.05
N PRO A 42 9.83 40.30 -14.39
CA PRO A 42 9.35 39.01 -13.90
C PRO A 42 8.39 39.24 -12.73
N VAL A 43 7.09 39.22 -13.01
CA VAL A 43 6.08 39.09 -11.97
C VAL A 43 6.22 37.67 -11.43
N ARG A 44 6.88 37.56 -10.28
CA ARG A 44 6.98 36.36 -9.45
C ARG A 44 5.56 35.89 -9.08
N SER A 45 4.95 35.08 -9.95
CA SER A 45 3.70 34.38 -9.67
C SER A 45 3.96 33.35 -8.59
N GLN A 46 3.49 33.67 -7.39
CA GLN A 46 3.57 32.82 -6.22
C GLN A 46 2.90 31.47 -6.51
N THR A 47 3.68 30.39 -6.58
CA THR A 47 3.17 29.02 -6.55
C THR A 47 2.77 28.67 -5.12
N HIS A 48 1.59 29.09 -4.68
CA HIS A 48 1.04 28.75 -3.36
C HIS A 48 0.35 27.37 -3.27
N SER A 49 0.41 26.54 -4.32
CA SER A 49 -0.42 25.31 -4.38
C SER A 49 0.19 24.07 -3.69
N ALA A 50 1.51 23.94 -3.61
CA ALA A 50 2.14 22.70 -3.11
C ALA A 50 1.96 22.48 -1.59
N ARG A 51 1.76 23.55 -0.81
CA ARG A 51 1.68 23.47 0.67
C ARG A 51 0.30 23.05 1.18
N SER A 52 -0.74 23.21 0.36
CA SER A 52 -2.12 22.83 0.69
C SER A 52 -2.32 21.32 0.61
N LYS A 53 -1.83 20.68 -0.47
CA LYS A 53 -1.96 19.22 -0.66
C LYS A 53 -1.30 18.42 0.45
N SER A 54 -0.08 18.77 0.89
CA SER A 54 0.62 18.01 1.93
C SER A 54 -0.11 18.03 3.27
N ALA A 55 -0.81 19.12 3.61
CA ALA A 55 -1.53 19.24 4.87
C ALA A 55 -2.71 18.27 4.96
N SER A 56 -3.45 18.08 3.86
CA SER A 56 -4.58 17.14 3.81
C SER A 56 -4.14 15.67 3.84
N LEU A 57 -3.00 15.33 3.23
CA LEU A 57 -2.46 13.96 3.27
C LEU A 57 -1.92 13.61 4.67
N ASN A 58 -1.46 14.60 5.44
CA ASN A 58 -0.99 14.42 6.82
C ASN A 58 -2.13 14.22 7.83
N ALA A 59 -3.40 14.40 7.43
CA ALA A 59 -4.56 14.21 8.31
C ALA A 59 -5.06 12.75 8.35
N LEU A 60 -4.51 11.87 7.52
CA LEU A 60 -4.85 10.44 7.52
C LEU A 60 -4.11 9.70 8.65
N ALA A 61 -4.79 8.75 9.28
CA ALA A 61 -4.21 7.81 10.23
C ALA A 61 -3.24 6.83 9.55
N PHE A 62 -3.52 6.48 8.28
CA PHE A 62 -2.66 5.58 7.49
C PHE A 62 -1.76 6.36 6.52
N PRO A 63 -0.44 6.14 6.55
CA PRO A 63 0.45 6.72 5.56
C PRO A 63 0.12 6.25 4.14
N ILE A 64 -0.13 7.18 3.21
CA ILE A 64 -0.50 6.85 1.82
C ILE A 64 0.53 5.95 1.13
N SER A 65 1.82 6.13 1.43
CA SER A 65 2.88 5.28 0.89
C SER A 65 2.74 3.82 1.31
N ARG A 66 2.26 3.56 2.53
CA ARG A 66 2.00 2.20 3.03
C ARG A 66 0.76 1.61 2.38
N VAL A 67 -0.31 2.39 2.26
CA VAL A 67 -1.57 1.98 1.61
C VAL A 67 -1.30 1.61 0.14
N ARG A 68 -0.62 2.47 -0.62
CA ARG A 68 -0.27 2.17 -2.02
C ARG A 68 0.57 0.89 -2.16
N ARG A 69 1.45 0.60 -1.21
CA ARG A 69 2.27 -0.62 -1.24
C ARG A 69 1.43 -1.88 -1.04
N LEU A 70 0.45 -1.84 -0.12
CA LEU A 70 -0.47 -2.96 0.13
C LEU A 70 -1.38 -3.19 -1.08
N VAL A 71 -1.96 -2.13 -1.65
CA VAL A 71 -2.81 -2.27 -2.85
C VAL A 71 -2.06 -2.90 -4.01
N LYS A 72 -0.77 -2.58 -4.17
CA LYS A 72 0.10 -3.18 -5.19
C LYS A 72 0.56 -4.59 -4.88
N SER A 73 0.52 -5.05 -3.63
CA SER A 73 0.91 -6.43 -3.29
C SER A 73 -0.19 -7.44 -3.57
N GLU A 74 -1.45 -7.00 -3.56
CA GLU A 74 -2.61 -7.87 -3.78
C GLU A 74 -2.94 -8.13 -5.27
N GLY A 75 -2.23 -7.50 -6.22
CA GLY A 75 -2.43 -7.75 -7.64
C GLY A 75 -1.48 -6.97 -8.55
N ASP A 76 -1.60 -7.17 -9.86
CA ASP A 76 -0.69 -6.61 -10.88
C ASP A 76 -0.97 -5.13 -11.21
N MET A 77 -1.28 -4.31 -10.20
CA MET A 77 -1.46 -2.86 -10.41
C MET A 77 -0.12 -2.14 -10.52
N GLN A 78 0.19 -1.66 -11.71
CA GLN A 78 1.42 -0.88 -11.97
C GLN A 78 1.42 0.45 -11.21
N TRP A 79 0.27 1.14 -11.14
CA TRP A 79 0.19 2.46 -10.54
C TRP A 79 -1.11 2.71 -9.78
N VAL A 80 -1.00 3.43 -8.68
CA VAL A 80 -2.12 3.92 -7.87
C VAL A 80 -1.95 5.42 -7.75
N GLY A 81 -2.95 6.19 -8.21
CA GLY A 81 -2.94 7.65 -8.13
C GLY A 81 -2.97 8.16 -6.69
N VAL A 82 -2.51 9.39 -6.47
CA VAL A 82 -2.46 9.99 -5.13
C VAL A 82 -3.85 10.13 -4.52
N GLU A 83 -4.83 10.60 -5.31
CA GLU A 83 -6.22 10.75 -4.87
C GLU A 83 -6.87 9.38 -4.55
N ALA A 84 -6.60 8.35 -5.37
CA ALA A 84 -7.07 7.00 -5.09
C ALA A 84 -6.46 6.44 -3.80
N GLY A 85 -5.15 6.63 -3.59
CA GLY A 85 -4.48 6.25 -2.35
C GLY A 85 -5.03 6.97 -1.12
N PHE A 86 -5.40 8.25 -1.25
CA PHE A 86 -6.07 9.02 -0.21
C PHE A 86 -7.46 8.46 0.12
N LEU A 87 -8.28 8.20 -0.89
CA LEU A 87 -9.62 7.64 -0.71
C LEU A 87 -9.59 6.25 -0.06
N ILE A 88 -8.68 5.37 -0.51
CA ILE A 88 -8.52 4.04 0.09
C ILE A 88 -8.07 4.15 1.56
N ALA A 89 -7.13 5.04 1.86
CA ALA A 89 -6.69 5.28 3.25
C ALA A 89 -7.86 5.75 4.12
N LYS A 90 -8.66 6.71 3.62
CA LYS A 90 -9.83 7.22 4.35
C LYS A 90 -10.93 6.17 4.50
N ALA A 91 -11.17 5.38 3.46
CA ALA A 91 -12.12 4.28 3.52
C ALA A 91 -11.69 3.22 4.55
N ALA A 92 -10.39 2.91 4.63
CA ALA A 92 -9.87 1.97 5.63
C ALA A 92 -10.06 2.47 7.07
N GLU A 93 -9.93 3.78 7.32
CA GLU A 93 -10.23 4.38 8.63
C GLU A 93 -11.71 4.18 8.99
N LEU A 94 -12.60 4.60 8.09
CA LEU A 94 -14.05 4.48 8.30
C LEU A 94 -14.49 3.02 8.42
N PHE A 95 -13.85 2.13 7.67
CA PHE A 95 -14.09 0.69 7.74
C PHE A 95 -13.79 0.16 9.13
N LEU A 96 -12.62 0.47 9.71
CA LEU A 96 -12.26 -0.03 11.04
C LEU A 96 -13.15 0.56 12.13
N GLU A 97 -13.50 1.85 12.03
CA GLU A 97 -14.47 2.48 12.94
C GLU A 97 -15.80 1.72 12.93
N LYS A 98 -16.36 1.49 11.73
CA LYS A 98 -17.64 0.80 11.58
C LYS A 98 -17.58 -0.68 11.96
N PHE A 99 -16.51 -1.36 11.61
CA PHE A 99 -16.30 -2.77 11.93
C PHE A 99 -16.30 -3.00 13.45
N VAL A 100 -15.61 -2.14 14.20
CA VAL A 100 -15.56 -2.24 15.67
C VAL A 100 -16.88 -1.80 16.30
N GLU A 101 -17.54 -0.75 15.77
CA GLU A 101 -18.85 -0.28 16.24
C GLU A 101 -19.92 -1.38 16.11
N GLU A 102 -20.05 -2.00 14.94
CA GLU A 102 -21.06 -3.04 14.70
C GLU A 102 -20.79 -4.33 15.52
N ALA A 103 -19.52 -4.67 15.76
CA ALA A 103 -19.17 -5.77 16.65
C ALA A 103 -19.44 -5.44 18.13
N PHE A 104 -19.19 -4.19 18.53
CA PHE A 104 -19.47 -3.71 19.88
C PHE A 104 -20.97 -3.65 20.18
N GLU A 105 -21.79 -3.19 19.23
CA GLU A 105 -23.26 -3.20 19.37
C GLU A 105 -23.78 -4.60 19.69
N LYS A 106 -23.40 -5.61 18.89
CA LYS A 106 -23.75 -7.02 19.16
C LYS A 106 -23.26 -7.49 20.53
N MET A 107 -22.03 -7.15 20.92
CA MET A 107 -21.50 -7.50 22.24
C MET A 107 -22.32 -6.86 23.37
N THR A 108 -22.78 -5.62 23.21
CA THR A 108 -23.60 -4.94 24.23
C THR A 108 -24.99 -5.56 24.38
N GLU A 109 -25.53 -6.20 23.34
CA GLU A 109 -26.78 -6.98 23.42
C GLU A 109 -26.63 -8.22 24.35
N GLU A 110 -25.40 -8.70 24.57
CA GLU A 110 -25.09 -9.78 25.52
C GLU A 110 -24.79 -9.28 26.95
N ASP A 111 -25.11 -8.03 27.29
CA ASP A 111 -24.82 -7.38 28.58
C ASP A 111 -23.32 -7.35 28.94
N ARG A 112 -22.44 -7.46 27.93
CA ARG A 112 -20.99 -7.40 28.09
C ARG A 112 -20.48 -5.99 27.80
N THR A 113 -19.35 -5.63 28.42
CA THR A 113 -18.71 -4.30 28.27
C THR A 113 -17.29 -4.37 27.72
N THR A 114 -16.76 -5.59 27.56
CA THR A 114 -15.40 -5.85 27.04
C THR A 114 -15.51 -6.57 25.72
N LEU A 115 -14.98 -5.93 24.67
CA LEU A 115 -14.93 -6.49 23.32
C LEU A 115 -13.85 -7.57 23.24
N HIS A 116 -14.26 -8.77 22.84
CA HIS A 116 -13.38 -9.92 22.66
C HIS A 116 -13.29 -10.31 21.17
N TYR A 117 -12.26 -11.10 20.83
CA TYR A 117 -12.07 -11.59 19.46
C TYR A 117 -13.27 -12.39 18.93
N LYS A 118 -13.94 -13.17 19.80
CA LYS A 118 -15.16 -13.91 19.42
C LYS A 118 -16.22 -12.99 18.82
N ASP A 119 -16.38 -11.78 19.36
CA ASP A 119 -17.41 -10.84 18.92
C ASP A 119 -17.09 -10.30 17.50
N LEU A 120 -15.80 -10.07 17.21
CA LEU A 120 -15.33 -9.70 15.87
C LEU A 120 -15.51 -10.85 14.88
N ALA A 121 -15.11 -12.06 15.26
CA ALA A 121 -15.24 -13.24 14.41
C ALA A 121 -16.71 -13.56 14.09
N GLU A 122 -17.59 -13.45 15.09
CA GLU A 122 -19.03 -13.62 14.91
C GLU A 122 -19.64 -12.53 14.01
N HIS A 123 -19.18 -11.28 14.14
CA HIS A 123 -19.58 -10.22 13.22
C HIS A 123 -19.19 -10.54 11.77
N VAL A 124 -17.95 -11.01 11.54
CA VAL A 124 -17.46 -11.42 10.21
C VAL A 124 -18.30 -12.56 9.64
N THR A 125 -18.58 -13.61 10.42
CA THR A 125 -19.36 -14.77 9.95
C THR A 125 -20.82 -14.41 9.64
N CYS A 126 -21.44 -13.50 10.39
CA CYS A 126 -22.85 -13.14 10.20
C CYS A 126 -23.09 -12.15 9.06
N ALA A 127 -22.13 -11.28 8.74
CA ALA A 127 -22.33 -10.19 7.79
C ALA A 127 -21.71 -10.53 6.43
N GLU A 128 -22.54 -10.69 5.40
CA GLU A 128 -22.07 -10.98 4.03
C GLU A 128 -21.06 -9.95 3.49
N ARG A 129 -21.20 -8.67 3.88
CA ARG A 129 -20.25 -7.61 3.51
C ARG A 129 -18.86 -7.79 4.12
N MET A 130 -18.71 -8.65 5.12
CA MET A 130 -17.47 -8.96 5.83
C MET A 130 -16.84 -10.27 5.37
N ASP A 131 -17.42 -10.97 4.38
CA ASP A 131 -16.94 -12.29 3.91
C ASP A 131 -15.47 -12.24 3.42
N PHE A 132 -15.02 -11.09 2.91
CA PHE A 132 -13.63 -10.87 2.53
C PHE A 132 -12.62 -11.00 3.70
N LEU A 133 -13.10 -10.97 4.95
CA LEU A 133 -12.30 -11.16 6.14
C LEU A 133 -12.30 -12.61 6.66
N ALA A 134 -13.11 -13.52 6.09
CA ALA A 134 -13.27 -14.88 6.62
C ALA A 134 -11.94 -15.65 6.72
N ASP A 135 -11.06 -15.47 5.73
CA ASP A 135 -9.73 -16.10 5.71
C ASP A 135 -8.75 -15.50 6.73
N PHE A 136 -8.99 -14.26 7.18
CA PHE A 136 -8.12 -13.51 8.10
C PHE A 136 -8.64 -13.49 9.53
N VAL A 137 -9.95 -13.69 9.72
CA VAL A 137 -10.64 -13.69 11.01
C VAL A 137 -11.43 -14.99 11.16
N PRO A 138 -10.76 -16.12 11.48
CA PRO A 138 -11.44 -17.41 11.58
C PRO A 138 -12.44 -17.45 12.74
N GLU A 139 -13.55 -18.17 12.51
CA GLU A 139 -14.50 -18.46 13.59
C GLU A 139 -13.86 -19.34 14.67
N MET A 140 -14.08 -18.99 15.93
CA MET A 140 -13.64 -19.79 17.07
C MET A 140 -14.52 -21.04 17.23
N VAL A 141 -14.23 -22.09 16.47
CA VAL A 141 -14.82 -23.43 16.68
C VAL A 141 -14.10 -24.16 17.82
N LEU A 142 -14.87 -24.74 18.73
CA LEU A 142 -14.36 -25.65 19.77
C LEU A 142 -13.64 -26.85 19.11
N ALA A 143 -12.43 -27.17 19.57
CA ALA A 143 -11.64 -28.29 19.02
C ALA A 143 -12.40 -29.64 19.07
N SER A 144 -13.30 -29.80 20.03
CA SER A 144 -14.17 -30.98 20.16
C SER A 144 -15.18 -31.11 19.01
N THR A 145 -15.65 -30.00 18.43
CA THR A 145 -16.58 -30.03 17.28
C THR A 145 -15.83 -30.09 15.95
N ALA A 146 -14.62 -29.52 15.87
CA ALA A 146 -13.78 -29.54 14.66
C ALA A 146 -13.34 -30.97 14.26
N THR A 147 -13.02 -31.83 15.23
CA THR A 147 -12.67 -33.24 14.96
C THR A 147 -13.88 -34.07 14.54
N SER A 148 -15.08 -33.74 15.04
CA SER A 148 -16.30 -34.46 14.68
C SER A 148 -16.82 -34.08 13.29
N ALA A 149 -16.68 -32.83 12.84
CA ALA A 149 -17.10 -32.41 11.50
C ALA A 149 -16.20 -33.00 10.40
N LYS A 150 -14.88 -33.07 10.62
CA LYS A 150 -13.95 -33.70 9.67
C LYS A 150 -14.17 -35.22 9.55
N ALA A 151 -14.64 -35.88 10.61
CA ALA A 151 -14.97 -37.31 10.61
C ALA A 151 -16.28 -37.64 9.88
N MET A 152 -17.17 -36.68 9.63
CA MET A 152 -18.41 -36.88 8.87
C MET A 152 -18.28 -36.58 7.37
N ALA A 153 -17.27 -35.82 6.94
CA ALA A 153 -17.07 -35.46 5.54
C ALA A 153 -16.28 -36.52 4.72
N ASP A 154 -15.70 -37.54 5.35
CA ASP A 154 -14.93 -38.62 4.72
C ASP A 154 -15.73 -39.93 4.59
N ARG A 155 -17.04 -39.84 4.41
CA ARG A 155 -17.94 -41.00 4.34
C ARG A 155 -18.96 -40.84 3.22
#